data_AF-A0A438J2V2-F1
#
_entry.id   AF-A0A438J2V2-F1
#
_cell.length_a   1.000
_cell.length_b   1.000
_cell.length_c   1.000
_cell.angle_alpha   90.00
_cell.angle_beta   90.00
_cell.angle_gamma   90.00
#
_symmetry.space_group_name_H-M   'P 1'
#
loop_
_entity.id
_entity.type
_entity.pdbx_description
1 polymer ?
#
loop_
_entity_poly.entity_id
_entity_poly.type
_entity_poly.pdbx_seq_one_letter_code
_entity_poly.pdbx_strand_id
1 'polypeptide(L)'
;MHCSDYKNGKRFTNKEVLVVGCGNSGMEIAYDLWDHGAITSIVVRNPVHVVTKEMVLLGMLLLKYIPCKVVPTITKIEGDNVYFSNGKMNRFDAIIFATGYKSTVLKWLKESEDLFNEDGMPKKSFPNHWNGENGLYCVGFASRGLFGIARDAEHIANHIRGVMSRK
;
A
#
# COMPACT_ATOMS: atom_id res chain seq x y z
N MET A 1 -4.00 12.26 9.28
CA MET A 1 -5.12 11.61 8.55
C MET A 1 -4.60 10.38 7.82
N HIS A 2 -5.46 9.40 7.50
CA HIS A 2 -5.07 8.27 6.66
C HIS A 2 -5.22 8.63 5.17
N CYS A 3 -4.52 7.92 4.27
CA CYS A 3 -4.61 8.18 2.83
C CYS A 3 -6.02 7.96 2.26
N SER A 4 -6.86 7.15 2.90
CA SER A 4 -8.28 6.97 2.55
C SER A 4 -9.11 8.25 2.61
N ASP A 5 -8.71 9.19 3.48
CA ASP A 5 -9.40 10.46 3.70
C ASP A 5 -8.79 11.60 2.88
N TYR A 6 -7.72 11.30 2.14
CA TYR A 6 -7.11 12.23 1.20
C TYR A 6 -7.99 12.37 -0.05
N LYS A 7 -8.06 13.59 -0.60
CA LYS A 7 -8.85 13.89 -1.80
C LYS A 7 -8.03 14.63 -2.85
N ASN A 8 -7.33 15.69 -2.45
CA ASN A 8 -6.41 16.43 -3.31
C ASN A 8 -5.49 17.35 -2.47
N GLY A 9 -4.46 17.88 -3.14
CA GLY A 9 -3.43 18.72 -2.57
C GLY A 9 -3.85 20.18 -2.31
N LYS A 10 -4.93 20.66 -2.91
CA LYS A 10 -5.34 22.10 -2.88
C LYS A 10 -5.45 22.68 -1.47
N ARG A 11 -5.89 21.90 -0.48
CA ARG A 11 -6.02 22.36 0.92
C ARG A 11 -4.70 22.49 1.68
N PHE A 12 -3.60 22.12 1.05
CA PHE A 12 -2.25 22.07 1.61
C PHE A 12 -1.27 23.02 0.92
N THR A 13 -1.74 23.90 0.04
CA THR A 13 -0.90 24.93 -0.57
C THR A 13 -0.15 25.72 0.50
N ASN A 14 1.17 25.87 0.32
CA ASN A 14 2.11 26.51 1.22
C ASN A 14 2.21 25.89 2.64
N LYS A 15 1.78 24.64 2.82
CA LYS A 15 1.90 23.91 4.09
C LYS A 15 3.04 22.90 4.08
N GLU A 16 3.66 22.70 5.23
CA GLU A 16 4.60 21.61 5.48
C GLU A 16 3.83 20.31 5.71
N VAL A 17 3.92 19.37 4.77
CA VAL A 17 3.18 18.11 4.82
C VAL A 17 4.12 16.91 4.83
N LEU A 18 3.92 16.04 5.81
CA LEU A 18 4.64 14.77 5.93
C LEU A 18 3.78 13.62 5.42
N VAL A 19 4.28 12.89 4.43
CA VAL A 19 3.69 11.62 3.96
C VAL A 19 4.46 10.45 4.57
N VAL A 20 3.75 9.58 5.31
CA VAL A 20 4.34 8.42 5.98
C VAL A 20 4.06 7.16 5.16
N GLY A 21 5.09 6.65 4.48
CA GLY A 21 5.02 5.49 3.60
C GLY A 21 5.26 5.84 2.13
N CYS A 22 5.97 4.97 1.41
CA CYS A 22 6.34 5.16 0.00
C CYS A 22 5.76 4.07 -0.93
N GLY A 23 4.60 3.51 -0.58
CA GLY A 23 3.80 2.70 -1.51
C GLY A 23 3.18 3.57 -2.61
N ASN A 24 2.46 2.96 -3.56
CA ASN A 24 1.84 3.67 -4.68
C ASN A 24 1.05 4.92 -4.24
N SER A 25 0.11 4.75 -3.30
CA SER A 25 -0.67 5.89 -2.79
C SER A 25 0.20 6.94 -2.09
N GLY A 26 1.26 6.55 -1.38
CA GLY A 26 2.15 7.49 -0.72
C GLY A 26 2.91 8.36 -1.72
N MET A 27 3.35 7.75 -2.81
CA MET A 27 4.05 8.45 -3.89
C MET A 27 3.13 9.38 -4.67
N GLU A 28 1.93 8.91 -5.04
CA GLU A 28 0.92 9.70 -5.76
C GLU A 28 0.46 10.90 -4.93
N ILE A 29 0.19 10.70 -3.63
CA ILE A 29 -0.20 11.79 -2.73
C ILE A 29 0.93 12.81 -2.58
N ALA A 30 2.17 12.34 -2.43
CA ALA A 30 3.30 13.26 -2.31
C ALA A 30 3.50 14.11 -3.58
N TYR A 31 3.29 13.51 -4.75
CA TYR A 31 3.32 14.24 -6.02
C TYR A 31 2.17 15.25 -6.12
N ASP A 32 0.93 14.84 -5.84
CA ASP A 32 -0.25 15.71 -5.89
C ASP A 32 -0.16 16.88 -4.89
N LEU A 33 0.41 16.65 -3.70
CA LEU A 33 0.70 17.69 -2.73
C LEU A 33 1.68 18.74 -3.28
N TRP A 34 2.80 18.26 -3.83
CA TRP A 34 3.81 19.15 -4.39
C TRP A 34 3.28 19.95 -5.58
N ASP A 35 2.54 19.31 -6.49
CA ASP A 35 1.94 19.95 -7.67
C ASP A 35 0.99 21.10 -7.27
N HIS A 36 0.34 20.97 -6.10
CA HIS A 36 -0.52 22.00 -5.52
C HIS A 36 0.20 22.98 -4.57
N GLY A 37 1.54 22.99 -4.57
CA GLY A 37 2.37 23.95 -3.83
C GLY A 37 2.58 23.65 -2.35
N ALA A 38 2.37 22.41 -1.90
CA ALA A 38 2.73 22.00 -0.55
C ALA A 38 4.24 21.69 -0.45
N ILE A 39 4.85 22.02 0.70
CA ILE A 39 6.22 21.63 1.01
C ILE A 39 6.18 20.18 1.51
N THR A 40 6.57 19.25 0.64
CA THR A 40 6.28 17.83 0.85
C THR A 40 7.52 17.05 1.28
N SER A 41 7.40 16.32 2.40
CA SER A 41 8.40 15.37 2.89
C SER A 41 7.84 13.95 2.93
N ILE A 42 8.67 12.93 2.65
CA ILE A 42 8.29 11.51 2.68
C ILE A 42 9.16 10.73 3.65
N VAL A 43 8.52 9.90 4.49
CA VAL A 43 9.20 8.89 5.32
C VAL A 43 9.09 7.53 4.66
N VAL A 44 10.23 6.90 4.38
CA VAL A 44 10.32 5.52 3.89
C VAL A 44 10.52 4.59 5.08
N ARG A 45 9.50 3.80 5.43
CA ARG A 45 9.55 2.90 6.60
C ARG A 45 10.14 1.53 6.31
N ASN A 46 9.92 1.01 5.10
CA ASN A 46 10.40 -0.28 4.64
C ASN A 46 10.92 -0.14 3.20
N PRO A 47 11.97 -0.90 2.80
CA PRO A 47 12.35 -1.00 1.40
C PRO A 47 11.17 -1.49 0.56
N VAL A 48 10.88 -0.82 -0.56
CA VAL A 48 9.87 -1.29 -1.53
C VAL A 48 10.36 -2.61 -2.14
N HIS A 49 9.57 -3.68 -2.03
CA HIS A 49 9.95 -5.02 -2.48
C HIS A 49 9.98 -5.15 -4.01
N VAL A 50 11.13 -5.64 -4.50
CA VAL A 50 11.46 -6.18 -5.83
C VAL A 50 11.09 -5.30 -7.02
N VAL A 51 12.00 -4.38 -7.32
CA VAL A 51 12.15 -3.71 -8.62
C VAL A 51 13.36 -4.31 -9.33
N THR A 52 13.34 -4.41 -10.66
CA THR A 52 14.52 -4.87 -11.40
C THR A 52 15.67 -3.88 -11.24
N LYS A 53 16.92 -4.30 -11.47
CA LYS A 53 18.08 -3.41 -11.35
C LYS A 53 17.94 -2.17 -12.23
N GLU A 54 17.34 -2.31 -13.40
CA GLU A 54 17.07 -1.24 -14.36
C GLU A 54 16.04 -0.25 -13.80
N MET A 55 14.98 -0.74 -13.16
CA MET A 55 13.97 0.10 -12.50
C MET A 55 14.53 0.84 -11.29
N VAL A 56 15.43 0.21 -10.52
CA VAL A 56 16.15 0.88 -9.43
C VAL A 56 17.01 2.00 -9.99
N LEU A 57 17.79 1.72 -11.04
CA LEU A 57 18.67 2.71 -11.66
C LEU A 57 17.87 3.89 -12.22
N LEU A 58 16.78 3.60 -12.93
CA LEU A 58 15.87 4.62 -13.44
C LEU A 58 15.23 5.40 -12.30
N GLY A 59 14.75 4.73 -11.25
CA GLY A 59 14.22 5.37 -10.05
C GLY A 59 15.23 6.30 -9.39
N MET A 60 16.49 5.87 -9.24
CA MET A 60 17.58 6.69 -8.68
C MET A 60 17.92 7.90 -9.55
N LEU A 61 17.86 7.77 -10.88
CA LEU A 61 18.01 8.90 -11.80
C LEU A 61 16.83 9.87 -11.67
N LEU A 62 15.61 9.33 -11.55
CA LEU A 62 14.38 10.11 -11.44
C LEU A 62 14.23 10.80 -10.08
N LEU A 63 14.85 10.29 -9.01
CA LEU A 63 14.87 10.95 -7.69
C LEU A 63 15.39 12.38 -7.74
N LYS A 64 16.28 12.72 -8.68
CA LYS A 64 16.74 14.11 -8.89
C LYS A 64 15.62 15.05 -9.34
N TYR A 65 14.60 14.51 -9.97
CA TYR A 65 13.44 15.24 -10.48
C TYR A 65 12.21 15.08 -9.60
N ILE A 66 12.28 14.24 -8.56
CA ILE A 66 11.18 14.08 -7.61
C ILE A 66 11.27 15.24 -6.61
N PRO A 67 10.28 16.14 -6.60
CA PRO A 67 10.36 17.37 -5.83
C PRO A 67 9.80 17.16 -4.42
N CYS A 68 10.27 16.12 -3.74
CA CYS A 68 9.91 15.81 -2.37
C CYS A 68 11.16 15.47 -1.55
N LYS A 69 11.16 15.87 -0.28
CA LYS A 69 12.27 15.60 0.62
C LYS A 69 12.10 14.24 1.29
N VAL A 70 13.00 13.30 1.04
CA VAL A 70 13.04 12.06 1.82
C VAL A 70 13.65 12.37 3.20
N VAL A 71 12.92 12.04 4.25
CA VAL A 71 13.35 12.21 5.65
C VAL A 71 13.55 10.84 6.32
N PRO A 72 14.39 10.76 7.39
CA PRO A 72 14.62 9.51 8.09
C PRO A 72 13.37 8.96 8.76
N THR A 73 13.47 7.76 9.31
CA THR A 73 12.39 7.13 10.08
C THR A 73 11.96 8.00 11.27
N ILE A 74 10.66 8.09 11.50
CA ILE A 74 10.08 8.78 12.65
C ILE A 74 10.36 7.97 13.92
N THR A 75 10.83 8.63 14.98
CA THR A 75 10.99 8.05 16.31
C THR A 75 9.86 8.46 17.26
N LYS A 76 9.37 9.70 17.15
CA LYS A 76 8.33 10.25 18.03
C LYS A 76 7.54 11.34 17.31
N ILE A 77 6.26 11.48 17.64
CA ILE A 77 5.39 12.58 17.19
C ILE A 77 4.77 13.22 18.45
N GLU A 78 4.92 14.54 18.61
CA GLU A 78 4.33 15.32 19.70
C GLU A 78 3.64 16.57 19.14
N GLY A 79 2.32 16.48 18.99
CA GLY A 79 1.54 17.54 18.34
C GLY A 79 1.94 17.70 16.88
N ASP A 80 2.42 18.89 16.53
CA ASP A 80 2.96 19.26 15.22
C ASP A 80 4.45 18.90 15.04
N ASN A 81 5.14 18.47 16.10
CA ASN A 81 6.58 18.19 16.10
C ASN A 81 6.82 16.71 15.80
N VAL A 82 7.63 16.43 14.78
CA VAL A 82 8.04 15.09 14.39
C VAL A 82 9.53 14.93 14.59
N TYR A 83 9.91 13.94 15.40
CA TYR A 83 11.28 13.59 15.72
C TYR A 83 11.73 12.42 14.85
N PHE A 84 12.95 12.51 14.33
CA PHE A 84 13.53 11.55 13.40
C PHE A 84 14.70 10.78 14.02
N SER A 85 15.03 9.64 13.43
CA SER A 85 16.11 8.76 13.90
C SER A 85 17.50 9.38 13.86
N ASN A 86 17.71 10.45 13.08
CA ASN A 86 18.95 11.22 13.06
C ASN A 86 19.03 12.31 14.15
N GLY A 87 18.08 12.33 15.09
CA GLY A 87 17.99 13.31 16.16
C GLY A 87 17.41 14.67 15.75
N LYS A 88 17.07 14.89 14.47
CA LYS A 88 16.41 16.12 14.03
C LYS A 88 14.92 16.10 14.41
N MET A 89 14.38 17.30 14.56
CA MET A 89 12.96 17.56 14.75
C MET A 89 12.51 18.60 13.75
N ASN A 90 11.39 18.32 13.07
CA ASN A 90 10.74 19.27 12.17
C ASN A 90 9.27 19.41 12.57
N ARG A 91 8.68 20.55 12.23
CA ARG A 91 7.24 20.79 12.34
C ARG A 91 6.52 20.52 11.04
N PHE A 92 5.31 20.00 11.12
CA PHE A 92 4.43 19.77 9.98
C PHE A 92 3.01 20.23 10.28
N ASP A 93 2.40 20.94 9.33
CA ASP A 93 1.00 21.36 9.39
C ASP A 93 0.05 20.17 9.20
N ALA A 94 0.50 19.13 8.50
CA ALA A 94 -0.25 17.91 8.31
C ALA A 94 0.64 16.67 8.19
N ILE A 95 0.13 15.56 8.72
CA ILE A 95 0.72 14.23 8.56
C ILE A 95 -0.31 13.32 7.87
N ILE A 96 0.08 12.75 6.74
CA ILE A 96 -0.72 11.81 5.95
C ILE A 96 -0.10 10.42 6.06
N PHE A 97 -0.84 9.51 6.68
CA PHE A 97 -0.45 8.12 6.82
C PHE A 97 -0.85 7.35 5.55
N ALA A 98 0.11 7.09 4.68
CA ALA A 98 -0.02 6.24 3.50
C ALA A 98 0.50 4.83 3.80
N THR A 99 -0.01 4.25 4.90
CA THR A 99 0.56 3.07 5.54
C THR A 99 -0.07 1.74 5.08
N GLY A 100 -0.95 1.79 4.09
CA GLY A 100 -1.66 0.62 3.56
C GLY A 100 -2.94 0.31 4.32
N TYR A 101 -3.57 -0.80 3.97
CA TYR A 101 -4.85 -1.26 4.52
C TYR A 101 -4.70 -2.64 5.16
N LYS A 102 -5.60 -2.97 6.10
CA LYS A 102 -5.76 -4.32 6.64
C LYS A 102 -7.05 -4.94 6.09
N SER A 103 -7.01 -6.24 5.81
CA SER A 103 -8.20 -6.98 5.39
C SER A 103 -9.25 -6.98 6.50
N THR A 104 -10.52 -6.88 6.12
CA THR A 104 -11.66 -6.97 7.04
C THR A 104 -12.37 -8.32 6.95
N VAL A 105 -11.86 -9.27 6.14
CA VAL A 105 -12.53 -10.54 5.82
C VAL A 105 -12.97 -11.31 7.07
N LEU A 106 -12.10 -11.39 8.08
CA LEU A 106 -12.37 -12.10 9.33
C LEU A 106 -13.51 -11.49 10.17
N LYS A 107 -13.91 -10.24 9.89
CA LYS A 107 -15.00 -9.58 10.61
C LYS A 107 -16.38 -10.00 10.11
N TRP A 108 -16.49 -10.42 8.85
CA TRP A 108 -17.78 -10.69 8.20
C TRP A 108 -17.91 -12.12 7.68
N LEU A 109 -16.80 -12.74 7.28
CA LEU A 109 -16.77 -14.13 6.85
C LEU A 109 -16.43 -15.02 8.04
N LYS A 110 -17.44 -15.72 8.56
CA LYS A 110 -17.28 -16.72 9.61
C LYS A 110 -16.76 -18.03 9.00
N GLU A 111 -16.11 -18.86 9.81
CA GLU A 111 -15.65 -20.21 9.42
C GLU A 111 -14.70 -20.19 8.20
N SER A 112 -13.88 -19.15 8.07
CA SER A 112 -12.92 -18.99 6.97
C SER A 112 -11.49 -19.30 7.38
N GLU A 113 -11.33 -20.04 8.47
CA GLU A 113 -10.02 -20.37 9.05
C GLU A 113 -9.23 -21.31 8.16
N ASP A 114 -9.89 -22.06 7.27
CA ASP A 114 -9.25 -22.89 6.26
C ASP A 114 -8.52 -22.05 5.20
N LEU A 115 -9.10 -20.91 4.82
CA LEU A 115 -8.63 -20.10 3.70
C LEU A 115 -7.77 -18.90 4.15
N PHE A 116 -8.15 -18.21 5.23
CA PHE A 116 -7.50 -16.97 5.67
C PHE A 116 -6.69 -17.16 6.96
N ASN A 117 -5.56 -16.45 7.05
CA ASN A 117 -4.73 -16.33 8.24
C ASN A 117 -5.27 -15.24 9.20
N GLU A 118 -4.59 -15.02 10.32
CA GLU A 118 -4.97 -14.04 11.35
C GLU A 118 -5.00 -12.58 10.87
N ASP A 119 -4.29 -12.26 9.78
CA ASP A 119 -4.31 -10.95 9.14
C ASP A 119 -5.44 -10.79 8.11
N GLY A 120 -6.25 -11.84 7.91
CA GLY A 120 -7.30 -11.87 6.89
C GLY A 120 -6.76 -11.97 5.47
N MET A 121 -5.58 -12.56 5.31
CA MET A 121 -4.94 -12.84 4.02
C MET A 121 -4.92 -14.36 3.75
N PRO A 122 -4.93 -14.82 2.48
CA PRO A 122 -4.90 -16.24 2.20
C PRO A 122 -3.69 -16.95 2.80
N LYS A 123 -3.89 -18.13 3.37
CA LYS A 123 -2.82 -18.92 4.00
C LYS A 123 -1.78 -19.42 3.00
N LYS A 124 -2.23 -19.82 1.82
CA LYS A 124 -1.36 -20.28 0.72
C LYS A 124 -0.85 -19.07 -0.06
N SER A 125 0.32 -19.20 -0.68
CA SER A 125 0.90 -18.19 -1.55
C SER A 125 0.45 -18.33 -3.00
N PHE A 126 0.57 -17.25 -3.77
CA PHE A 126 0.40 -17.28 -5.22
C PHE A 126 1.32 -18.34 -5.87
N PRO A 127 0.82 -19.17 -6.82
CA PRO A 127 -0.46 -19.07 -7.54
C PRO A 127 -1.60 -19.95 -6.98
N ASN A 128 -1.44 -20.55 -5.80
CA ASN A 128 -2.36 -21.56 -5.27
C ASN A 128 -3.18 -21.04 -4.06
N HIS A 129 -3.27 -19.72 -3.90
CA HIS A 129 -3.94 -19.07 -2.77
C HIS A 129 -5.45 -18.97 -2.89
N TRP A 130 -5.99 -19.17 -4.09
CA TRP A 130 -7.36 -18.81 -4.46
C TRP A 130 -8.44 -19.79 -4.00
N ASN A 131 -8.10 -21.01 -3.56
CA ASN A 131 -9.07 -22.07 -3.24
C ASN A 131 -9.17 -22.39 -1.73
N GLY A 132 -10.40 -22.26 -1.20
CA GLY A 132 -10.81 -22.78 0.10
C GLY A 132 -11.68 -24.02 -0.01
N GLU A 133 -12.19 -24.49 1.13
CA GLU A 133 -13.14 -25.59 1.21
C GLU A 133 -14.57 -25.14 0.89
N ASN A 134 -15.49 -26.09 0.75
CA ASN A 134 -16.94 -25.83 0.60
C ASN A 134 -17.33 -24.89 -0.55
N GLY A 135 -16.50 -24.80 -1.59
CA GLY A 135 -16.74 -23.92 -2.74
C GLY A 135 -16.45 -22.45 -2.48
N LEU A 136 -15.72 -22.12 -1.40
CA LEU A 136 -15.23 -20.78 -1.14
C LEU A 136 -13.97 -20.49 -1.96
N TYR A 137 -13.92 -19.31 -2.58
CA TYR A 137 -12.77 -18.85 -3.34
C TYR A 137 -12.40 -17.41 -2.95
N CYS A 138 -11.12 -17.06 -3.05
CA CYS A 138 -10.66 -15.69 -2.88
C CYS A 138 -9.97 -15.18 -4.15
N VAL A 139 -10.38 -14.00 -4.61
CA VAL A 139 -9.89 -13.35 -5.83
C VAL A 139 -9.21 -12.04 -5.45
N GLY A 140 -8.04 -11.76 -6.02
CA GLY A 140 -7.38 -10.46 -5.89
C GLY A 140 -6.55 -10.26 -4.62
N PHE A 141 -6.36 -11.33 -3.84
CA PHE A 141 -5.51 -11.33 -2.66
C PHE A 141 -4.03 -11.60 -2.97
N ALA A 142 -3.68 -11.81 -4.24
CA ALA A 142 -2.31 -12.09 -4.67
C ALA A 142 -1.31 -10.92 -4.48
N SER A 143 -1.79 -9.70 -4.21
CA SER A 143 -0.97 -8.47 -4.16
C SER A 143 -0.11 -8.24 -5.41
N ARG A 144 -0.62 -8.66 -6.59
CA ARG A 144 0.04 -8.60 -7.91
C ARG A 144 -0.71 -7.74 -8.92
N GLY A 145 -1.51 -6.78 -8.44
CA GLY A 145 -2.31 -5.89 -9.28
C GLY A 145 -3.32 -6.64 -10.17
N LEU A 146 -3.67 -6.02 -11.31
CA LEU A 146 -4.66 -6.55 -12.25
C LEU A 146 -4.29 -7.93 -12.82
N PHE A 147 -2.99 -8.18 -13.02
CA PHE A 147 -2.49 -9.48 -13.47
C PHE A 147 -2.82 -10.60 -12.48
N GLY A 148 -2.60 -10.37 -11.18
CA GLY A 148 -2.96 -11.34 -10.14
C GLY A 148 -4.47 -11.60 -10.11
N ILE A 149 -5.27 -10.55 -10.17
CA ILE A 149 -6.74 -10.65 -10.18
C ILE A 149 -7.24 -11.48 -11.37
N ALA A 150 -6.74 -11.19 -12.58
CA ALA A 150 -7.15 -11.90 -13.79
C ALA A 150 -6.81 -13.40 -13.71
N ARG A 151 -5.61 -13.72 -13.19
CA ARG A 151 -5.17 -15.11 -13.06
C ARG A 151 -5.95 -15.88 -12.00
N ASP A 152 -6.27 -15.24 -10.88
CA ASP A 152 -7.14 -15.83 -9.86
C ASP A 152 -8.52 -16.14 -10.46
N ALA A 153 -9.12 -15.18 -11.16
CA ALA A 153 -10.43 -15.33 -11.79
C ALA A 153 -10.45 -16.47 -12.83
N GLU A 154 -9.41 -16.57 -13.67
CA GLU A 154 -9.28 -17.64 -14.67
C GLU A 154 -9.16 -19.03 -14.00
N HIS A 155 -8.33 -19.16 -12.97
CA HIS A 155 -8.18 -20.42 -12.24
C HIS A 155 -9.50 -20.85 -11.58
N ILE A 156 -10.20 -19.92 -10.93
CA ILE A 156 -11.49 -20.20 -10.28
C ILE A 156 -12.55 -20.61 -11.31
N ALA A 157 -12.66 -19.88 -12.42
CA ALA A 157 -13.63 -20.19 -13.47
C ALA A 157 -13.37 -21.59 -14.07
N ASN A 158 -12.11 -21.93 -14.35
CA ASN A 158 -11.72 -23.25 -14.85
C ASN A 158 -12.03 -24.37 -13.83
N HIS A 159 -11.81 -24.11 -12.54
CA HIS A 159 -12.12 -25.06 -11.48
C HIS A 159 -13.64 -25.31 -11.36
N ILE A 160 -14.44 -24.24 -11.31
CA ILE A 160 -15.91 -24.33 -11.28
C ILE A 160 -16.43 -25.10 -12.48
N ARG A 161 -15.95 -24.78 -13.69
CA ARG A 161 -16.33 -25.51 -14.92
C ARG A 161 -16.05 -27.00 -14.79
N GLY A 162 -14.87 -27.38 -14.28
CA GLY A 162 -14.50 -28.77 -14.09
C GLY A 162 -15.35 -29.52 -13.06
N VAL A 163 -15.77 -28.84 -11.99
CA VAL A 163 -16.68 -29.41 -10.97
C VAL A 163 -18.10 -29.57 -11.53
N MET A 164 -18.58 -28.58 -12.30
CA MET A 164 -19.91 -28.64 -12.92
C MET A 164 -20.02 -29.70 -14.01
N SER A 165 -18.98 -29.91 -14.81
CA SER A 165 -18.98 -30.94 -15.86
C SER A 165 -18.91 -32.38 -15.34
N ARG A 166 -18.71 -32.58 -14.04
CA ARG A 166 -18.69 -33.89 -13.37
C ARG A 166 -20.01 -34.24 -12.66
N LYS A 167 -20.97 -33.32 -12.66
CA LYS A 167 -22.35 -33.56 -12.22
C LYS A 167 -23.23 -33.86 -13.42
#